data_AF-A0A2C9KJW9-F1
#
_entry.id   AF-A0A2C9KJW9-F1
#
_cell.length_a   1.000
_cell.length_b   1.000
_cell.length_c   1.000
_cell.angle_alpha   90.00
_cell.angle_beta   90.00
_cell.angle_gamma   90.00
#
_symmetry.space_group_name_H-M   'P 1'
#
loop_
_entity.id
_entity.type
_entity.pdbx_description
1 polymer ?
#
loop_
_entity_poly.entity_id
_entity_poly.type
_entity_poly.pdbx_seq_one_letter_code
_entity_poly.pdbx_strand_id
1 'polypeptide(L)'
;MEIKVDNTTELARDRGNGESYEANFEFFPFHEGETYSLYKGVLNGEYFASDRHGERCVVRTLKKKSSNSYADWDTFVQVASNADELASQFHRETASMTLAFPRPLLTNVNQKSSFVGVFRKFNPHEKRLKINETVVIEPLVGRPFFQFYKQNVANNQQSKHHAEQCAVKGNKQKRTTKNSNCVSREQNSEEQSYPVEVLPTLAAFSHYTWHATKKFIVTNFQGSFNHETSSLTLINPTIHSIDQRYGETDRGLAGIEDFFNNHECYKGLCSTWCKYETQDPNGNFSEPVTSLNQPD
;
A
#
# COMPACT_ATOMS: atom_id res chain seq x y z
N MET A 1 15.01 -21.39 -4.33
CA MET A 1 15.10 -20.81 -5.69
C MET A 1 16.20 -19.78 -5.64
N GLU A 2 17.30 -20.03 -6.35
CA GLU A 2 18.46 -19.14 -6.40
C GLU A 2 18.10 -17.89 -7.22
N ILE A 3 18.22 -16.71 -6.62
CA ILE A 3 17.96 -15.44 -7.30
C ILE A 3 19.16 -15.16 -8.20
N LYS A 4 18.97 -15.21 -9.52
CA LYS A 4 20.02 -14.80 -10.47
C LYS A 4 20.10 -13.28 -10.49
N VAL A 5 20.98 -12.74 -9.66
CA VAL A 5 21.21 -11.30 -9.51
C VAL A 5 22.33 -10.85 -10.44
N ASP A 6 22.01 -10.02 -11.43
CA ASP A 6 22.99 -9.52 -12.41
C ASP A 6 23.00 -7.98 -12.50
N ASN A 7 22.03 -7.33 -11.86
CA ASN A 7 21.92 -5.88 -11.80
C ASN A 7 22.24 -5.42 -10.37
N THR A 8 22.88 -4.26 -10.25
CA THR A 8 23.23 -3.66 -8.95
C THR A 8 22.84 -2.19 -8.92
N THR A 9 22.55 -1.68 -7.72
CA THR A 9 22.36 -0.25 -7.48
C THR A 9 23.62 0.38 -6.88
N GLU A 10 23.65 1.71 -6.81
CA GLU A 10 24.57 2.44 -5.94
C GLU A 10 24.16 2.26 -4.47
N LEU A 11 25.10 2.51 -3.55
CA LEU A 11 24.82 2.61 -2.12
C LEU A 11 23.89 3.79 -1.86
N ALA A 12 22.77 3.54 -1.19
CA ALA A 12 21.86 4.57 -0.71
C ALA A 12 21.72 4.50 0.80
N ARG A 13 21.77 5.69 1.41
CA ARG A 13 21.63 5.84 2.86
C ARG A 13 20.17 5.76 3.26
N ASP A 14 19.84 4.81 4.12
CA ASP A 14 18.57 4.74 4.82
C ASP A 14 18.51 5.86 5.87
N ARG A 15 17.49 6.70 5.75
CA ARG A 15 17.31 7.86 6.64
C ARG A 15 16.81 7.44 8.03
N GLY A 16 16.28 6.24 8.19
CA GLY A 16 15.76 5.73 9.46
C GLY A 16 16.86 5.32 10.43
N ASN A 17 17.79 4.47 9.98
CA ASN A 17 18.89 3.95 10.79
C ASN A 17 20.25 4.59 10.47
N GLY A 18 20.35 5.35 9.38
CA GLY A 18 21.58 6.01 8.95
C GLY A 18 22.58 5.10 8.23
N GLU A 19 22.27 3.81 8.05
CA GLU A 19 23.08 2.83 7.33
C GLU A 19 22.93 2.98 5.81
N SER A 20 23.89 2.46 5.05
CA SER A 20 23.86 2.48 3.58
C SER A 20 23.66 1.08 3.03
N TYR A 21 22.82 0.97 1.99
CA TYR A 21 22.53 -0.29 1.33
C TYR A 21 22.56 -0.15 -0.19
N GLU A 22 23.00 -1.19 -0.86
CA GLU A 22 22.78 -1.41 -2.29
C GLU A 22 21.89 -2.65 -2.47
N ALA A 23 21.34 -2.83 -3.67
CA ALA A 23 20.57 -4.02 -4.01
C ALA A 23 21.18 -4.77 -5.19
N ASN A 24 21.31 -6.09 -5.04
CA ASN A 24 21.54 -7.03 -6.12
C ASN A 24 20.18 -7.56 -6.58
N PHE A 25 19.82 -7.41 -7.86
CA PHE A 25 18.46 -7.74 -8.32
C PHE A 25 18.40 -8.46 -9.66
N GLU A 26 17.26 -9.13 -9.85
CA GLU A 26 16.98 -9.98 -11.00
C GLU A 26 17.02 -9.22 -12.32
N PHE A 27 17.37 -9.94 -13.37
CA PHE A 27 17.38 -9.42 -14.72
C PHE A 27 15.97 -9.12 -15.27
N PHE A 28 14.98 -9.94 -14.91
CA PHE A 28 13.60 -9.82 -15.39
C PHE A 28 12.67 -9.25 -14.32
N PRO A 29 11.74 -8.36 -14.69
CA PRO A 29 10.70 -7.97 -13.76
C PRO A 29 9.78 -9.16 -13.48
N PHE A 30 9.41 -9.36 -12.22
CA PHE A 30 8.41 -10.37 -11.84
C PHE A 30 6.98 -9.80 -11.90
N HIS A 31 6.86 -8.47 -12.02
CA HIS A 31 5.59 -7.77 -12.18
C HIS A 31 5.81 -6.48 -12.98
N GLU A 32 4.89 -6.19 -13.89
CA GLU A 32 4.86 -4.94 -14.66
C GLU A 32 3.48 -4.32 -14.53
N GLY A 33 3.42 -3.12 -13.95
CA GLY A 33 2.22 -2.29 -13.90
C GLY A 33 2.12 -1.38 -15.12
N GLU A 34 1.18 -0.43 -15.07
CA GLU A 34 1.02 0.57 -16.13
C GLU A 34 2.19 1.57 -16.14
N THR A 35 2.63 2.04 -14.97
CA THR A 35 3.64 3.08 -14.82
C THR A 35 4.99 2.60 -14.31
N TYR A 36 5.09 1.35 -13.84
CA TYR A 36 6.30 0.81 -13.22
C TYR A 36 6.56 -0.67 -13.53
N SER A 37 7.78 -1.11 -13.28
CA SER A 37 8.19 -2.53 -13.28
C SER A 37 8.91 -2.87 -11.97
N LEU A 38 8.66 -4.08 -11.45
CA LEU A 38 9.20 -4.59 -10.18
C LEU A 38 10.12 -5.78 -10.40
N TYR A 39 11.28 -5.75 -9.76
CA TYR A 39 12.31 -6.77 -9.80
C TYR A 39 12.54 -7.31 -8.39
N LYS A 40 12.78 -8.61 -8.23
CA LYS A 40 13.19 -9.14 -6.92
C LYS A 40 14.68 -8.91 -6.74
N GLY A 41 15.09 -8.66 -5.50
CA GLY A 41 16.49 -8.54 -5.17
C GLY A 41 16.80 -8.95 -3.74
N VAL A 42 18.05 -8.70 -3.37
CA VAL A 42 18.62 -8.87 -2.04
C VAL A 42 19.37 -7.59 -1.70
N LEU A 43 19.13 -7.06 -0.50
CA LEU A 43 19.87 -5.92 0.05
C LEU A 43 21.26 -6.36 0.51
N ASN A 44 22.28 -5.58 0.18
CA ASN A 44 23.61 -5.69 0.78
C ASN A 44 23.91 -4.38 1.49
N GLY A 45 24.08 -4.42 2.82
CA GLY A 45 24.60 -3.26 3.53
C GLY A 45 26.07 -3.02 3.26
N GLU A 46 26.49 -1.76 3.42
CA GLU A 46 27.89 -1.32 3.31
C GLU A 46 28.81 -2.13 4.24
N TYR A 47 28.30 -2.53 5.40
CA TYR A 47 28.96 -3.44 6.33
C TYR A 47 28.15 -4.74 6.43
N PHE A 48 28.82 -5.89 6.43
CA PHE A 48 28.17 -7.21 6.60
C PHE A 48 27.35 -7.33 7.90
N ALA A 49 27.66 -6.50 8.89
CA ALA A 49 26.95 -6.44 10.17
C ALA A 49 25.73 -5.51 10.16
N SER A 50 25.39 -4.88 9.03
CA SER A 50 24.17 -4.07 8.92
C SER A 50 22.94 -4.94 9.13
N ASP A 51 21.95 -4.45 9.86
CA ASP A 51 20.80 -5.25 10.32
C ASP A 51 19.99 -5.88 9.17
N ARG A 52 20.04 -5.26 7.98
CA ARG A 52 19.23 -5.64 6.81
C ARG A 52 20.02 -6.35 5.70
N HIS A 53 21.29 -6.69 5.94
CA HIS A 53 22.09 -7.43 4.95
C HIS A 53 21.45 -8.80 4.67
N GLY A 54 21.28 -9.13 3.39
CA GLY A 54 20.66 -10.39 2.96
C GLY A 54 19.12 -10.38 2.96
N GLU A 55 18.47 -9.29 3.41
CA GLU A 55 17.02 -9.17 3.31
C GLU A 55 16.55 -9.17 1.86
N ARG A 56 15.40 -9.80 1.61
CA ARG A 56 14.79 -9.77 0.28
C ARG A 56 14.13 -8.42 0.04
N CYS A 57 14.34 -7.88 -1.14
CA CYS A 57 13.79 -6.59 -1.53
C CYS A 57 13.08 -6.65 -2.88
N VAL A 58 12.37 -5.56 -3.18
CA VAL A 58 11.84 -5.23 -4.49
C VAL A 58 12.55 -3.98 -4.98
N VAL A 59 13.06 -4.03 -6.21
CA VAL A 59 13.55 -2.85 -6.92
C VAL A 59 12.47 -2.41 -7.89
N ARG A 60 12.00 -1.17 -7.74
CA ARG A 60 10.95 -0.55 -8.54
C ARG A 60 11.55 0.48 -9.49
N THR A 61 11.09 0.44 -10.73
CA THR A 61 11.52 1.36 -11.80
C THR A 61 10.32 1.94 -12.52
N LEU A 62 10.41 3.18 -13.02
CA LEU A 62 9.33 3.79 -13.84
C LEU A 62 9.42 3.32 -15.29
N LYS A 63 8.28 3.04 -15.95
CA LYS A 63 8.25 2.62 -17.36
C LYS A 63 8.49 3.77 -18.35
N LYS A 64 7.91 4.94 -18.09
CA LYS A 64 7.93 6.08 -19.02
C LYS A 64 9.31 6.74 -19.10
N LYS A 65 9.53 7.54 -20.15
CA LYS A 65 10.60 8.56 -20.24
C LYS A 65 10.26 9.73 -19.30
N SER A 66 9.95 9.47 -18.03
CA SER A 66 10.05 10.53 -17.03
C SER A 66 11.51 11.01 -17.01
N SER A 67 11.75 12.16 -16.41
CA SER A 67 13.11 12.68 -16.28
C SER A 67 14.07 11.67 -15.60
N ASN A 68 13.51 10.60 -15.02
CA ASN A 68 14.18 9.58 -14.21
C ASN A 68 14.98 10.27 -13.10
N SER A 69 14.48 11.42 -12.66
CA SER A 69 15.11 12.22 -11.63
C SER A 69 14.59 11.81 -10.27
N TYR A 70 15.32 12.18 -9.22
CA TYR A 70 14.90 12.00 -7.85
C TYR A 70 13.54 12.69 -7.58
N ALA A 71 13.23 13.78 -8.30
CA ALA A 71 11.97 14.50 -8.16
C ALA A 71 10.75 13.66 -8.59
N ASP A 72 10.91 12.75 -9.56
CA ASP A 72 9.81 11.87 -10.00
C ASP A 72 9.40 10.87 -8.89
N TRP A 73 10.26 10.64 -7.90
CA TRP A 73 10.04 9.72 -6.78
C TRP A 73 9.75 10.41 -5.45
N ASP A 74 9.93 11.73 -5.38
CA ASP A 74 9.86 12.49 -4.13
C ASP A 74 8.50 12.33 -3.45
N THR A 75 7.41 12.47 -4.23
CA THR A 75 6.04 12.24 -3.72
C THR A 75 5.86 10.82 -3.18
N PHE A 76 6.41 9.81 -3.85
CA PHE A 76 6.30 8.41 -3.43
C PHE A 76 6.98 8.17 -2.07
N VAL A 77 8.21 8.68 -1.91
CA VAL A 77 8.98 8.57 -0.67
C VAL A 77 8.34 9.38 0.46
N GLN A 78 7.84 10.59 0.15
CA GLN A 78 7.14 11.44 1.12
C GLN A 78 5.86 10.79 1.63
N VAL A 79 5.07 10.16 0.76
CA VAL A 79 3.83 9.46 1.14
C VAL A 79 4.12 8.34 2.14
N ALA A 80 5.10 7.48 1.86
CA ALA A 80 5.49 6.41 2.78
C ALA A 80 6.02 6.96 4.12
N SER A 81 6.86 7.99 4.07
CA SER A 81 7.46 8.58 5.27
C SER A 81 6.40 9.23 6.18
N ASN A 82 5.47 10.00 5.61
CA ASN A 82 4.38 10.64 6.36
C ASN A 82 3.44 9.59 6.99
N ALA A 83 3.13 8.52 6.25
CA ALA A 83 2.31 7.44 6.77
C ALA A 83 2.98 6.72 7.94
N ASP A 84 4.28 6.44 7.85
CA ASP A 84 5.07 5.79 8.90
C ASP A 84 5.15 6.60 10.19
N GLU A 85 5.35 7.91 10.06
CA GLU A 85 5.39 8.84 11.19
C GLU A 85 4.04 8.90 11.92
N LEU A 86 2.95 9.00 11.17
CA LEU A 86 1.60 8.99 11.73
C LEU A 86 1.24 7.63 12.33
N ALA A 87 1.68 6.53 11.72
CA ALA A 87 1.49 5.18 12.24
C ALA A 87 2.16 5.00 13.61
N SER A 88 3.38 5.53 13.74
CA SER A 88 4.12 5.55 15.00
C SER A 88 3.40 6.38 16.07
N GLN A 89 2.80 7.52 15.70
CA GLN A 89 2.00 8.34 16.63
C GLN A 89 0.71 7.61 17.04
N PHE A 90 -0.02 7.05 16.07
CA PHE A 90 -1.24 6.27 16.30
C PHE A 90 -1.02 5.12 17.27
N HIS A 91 0.04 4.33 17.09
CA HIS A 91 0.37 3.22 17.98
C HIS A 91 0.63 3.71 19.42
N ARG A 92 1.37 4.82 19.59
CA ARG A 92 1.63 5.39 20.92
C ARG A 92 0.37 5.87 21.63
N GLU A 93 -0.58 6.45 20.90
CA GLU A 93 -1.80 7.01 21.49
C GLU A 93 -2.88 5.96 21.77
N THR A 94 -2.93 4.90 20.97
CA THR A 94 -4.03 3.92 21.05
C THR A 94 -3.62 2.60 21.68
N ALA A 95 -2.31 2.34 21.81
CA ALA A 95 -1.77 1.00 22.11
C ALA A 95 -2.34 -0.10 21.18
N SER A 96 -2.79 0.29 19.98
CA SER A 96 -3.31 -0.63 18.98
C SER A 96 -2.18 -1.40 18.30
N MET A 97 -2.54 -2.26 17.34
CA MET A 97 -1.60 -3.02 16.51
C MET A 97 -0.54 -2.10 15.88
N THR A 98 0.71 -2.56 15.84
CA THR A 98 1.80 -1.83 15.20
C THR A 98 1.61 -1.82 13.69
N LEU A 99 1.50 -0.62 13.12
CA LEU A 99 1.50 -0.39 11.69
C LEU A 99 2.87 0.15 11.29
N ALA A 100 3.49 -0.43 10.27
CA ALA A 100 4.78 0.03 9.73
C ALA A 100 4.65 0.31 8.25
N PHE A 101 5.18 1.46 7.81
CA PHE A 101 5.25 1.84 6.40
C PHE A 101 6.71 2.00 6.00
N PRO A 102 7.36 0.92 5.52
CA PRO A 102 8.79 0.96 5.27
C PRO A 102 9.18 2.09 4.32
N ARG A 103 10.18 2.86 4.73
CA ARG A 103 10.69 3.98 3.95
C ARG A 103 11.48 3.44 2.75
N PRO A 104 11.08 3.78 1.52
CA PRO A 104 11.80 3.32 0.33
C PRO A 104 13.19 3.97 0.22
N LEU A 105 14.18 3.21 -0.23
CA LEU A 105 15.52 3.74 -0.52
C LEU A 105 15.59 4.23 -1.96
N LEU A 106 16.02 5.46 -2.17
CA LEU A 106 16.17 6.06 -3.48
C LEU A 106 17.64 6.00 -3.91
N THR A 107 17.91 5.37 -5.05
CA THR A 107 19.28 5.12 -5.54
C THR A 107 19.31 5.08 -7.06
N ASN A 108 20.49 4.98 -7.66
CA ASN A 108 20.64 4.76 -9.09
C ASN A 108 21.06 3.32 -9.41
N VAL A 109 20.73 2.86 -10.62
CA VAL A 109 21.29 1.62 -11.17
C VAL A 109 22.76 1.84 -11.50
N ASN A 110 23.65 1.08 -10.86
CA ASN A 110 25.09 1.12 -11.08
C ASN A 110 25.51 0.17 -12.22
N GLN A 111 25.07 -1.09 -12.13
CA GLN A 111 25.41 -2.12 -13.11
C GLN A 111 24.14 -2.78 -13.68
N LYS A 112 24.21 -3.15 -14.97
CA LYS A 112 23.20 -3.96 -15.65
C LYS A 112 23.81 -5.25 -16.22
N SER A 113 23.02 -6.32 -16.28
CA SER A 113 23.42 -7.57 -16.95
C SER A 113 23.82 -7.33 -18.41
N SER A 114 24.86 -7.99 -18.89
CA SER A 114 25.27 -7.96 -20.31
C SER A 114 24.40 -8.86 -21.19
N PHE A 115 23.66 -9.80 -20.60
CA PHE A 115 22.90 -10.81 -21.33
C PHE A 115 21.52 -10.34 -21.85
N VAL A 116 21.19 -9.05 -21.68
CA VAL A 116 19.88 -8.48 -22.03
C VAL A 116 19.50 -8.75 -23.49
N GLY A 117 20.46 -8.66 -24.41
CA GLY A 117 20.21 -8.77 -25.84
C GLY A 117 19.80 -10.17 -26.29
N VAL A 118 20.37 -11.21 -25.69
CA VAL A 118 20.12 -12.60 -26.06
C VAL A 118 18.79 -13.07 -25.47
N PHE A 119 18.56 -12.80 -24.18
CA PHE A 119 17.39 -13.30 -23.47
C PHE A 119 16.08 -12.60 -23.87
N ARG A 120 16.13 -11.36 -24.35
CA ARG A 120 14.93 -10.65 -24.84
C ARG A 120 14.26 -11.29 -26.05
N LYS A 121 15.00 -12.07 -26.85
CA LYS A 121 14.40 -12.82 -27.96
C LYS A 121 13.43 -13.90 -27.46
N PHE A 122 13.65 -14.39 -26.23
CA PHE A 122 12.87 -15.48 -25.66
C PHE A 122 11.82 -14.98 -24.65
N ASN A 123 12.05 -13.83 -24.01
CA ASN A 123 11.10 -13.24 -23.07
C ASN A 123 11.06 -11.70 -23.22
N PRO A 124 10.26 -11.18 -24.16
CA PRO A 124 10.14 -9.74 -24.37
C PRO A 124 9.42 -9.10 -23.17
N HIS A 125 10.04 -8.07 -22.60
CA HIS A 125 9.43 -7.19 -21.60
C HIS A 125 9.65 -5.74 -22.04
N GLU A 126 8.75 -4.85 -21.63
CA GLU A 126 8.71 -3.46 -22.09
C GLU A 126 9.87 -2.65 -21.51
N LYS A 127 10.16 -2.84 -20.22
CA LYS A 127 11.12 -2.02 -19.50
C LYS A 127 12.56 -2.26 -19.94
N ARG A 128 13.27 -1.17 -20.29
CA ARG A 128 14.72 -1.18 -20.52
C ARG A 128 15.44 -0.41 -19.43
N LEU A 129 16.04 -1.14 -18.49
CA LEU A 129 16.91 -0.55 -17.46
C LEU A 129 18.08 0.21 -18.10
N LYS A 130 18.35 1.40 -17.59
CA LYS A 130 19.52 2.20 -17.95
C LYS A 130 20.46 2.31 -16.75
N ILE A 131 21.76 2.40 -17.02
CA ILE A 131 22.74 2.80 -15.99
C ILE A 131 22.41 4.26 -15.61
N ASN A 132 22.60 4.60 -14.33
CA ASN A 132 22.23 5.87 -13.71
C ASN A 132 20.72 6.17 -13.73
N GLU A 133 19.88 5.16 -13.94
CA GLU A 133 18.45 5.31 -13.77
C GLU A 133 18.09 5.33 -12.28
N THR A 134 17.36 6.35 -11.85
CA THR A 134 16.84 6.40 -10.47
C THR A 134 15.78 5.33 -10.24
N VAL A 135 15.99 4.51 -9.22
CA VAL A 135 15.12 3.41 -8.81
C VAL A 135 14.85 3.49 -7.31
N VAL A 136 13.79 2.80 -6.90
CA VAL A 136 13.41 2.69 -5.49
C VAL A 136 13.58 1.26 -5.02
N ILE A 137 14.20 1.07 -3.85
CA ILE A 137 14.31 -0.22 -3.17
C ILE A 137 13.33 -0.25 -2.00
N GLU A 138 12.53 -1.31 -1.94
CA GLU A 138 11.50 -1.53 -0.93
C GLU A 138 11.64 -2.93 -0.33
N PRO A 139 11.20 -3.19 0.90
CA PRO A 139 11.14 -4.56 1.42
C PRO A 139 10.25 -5.43 0.55
N LEU A 140 10.66 -6.69 0.34
CA LEU A 140 9.77 -7.68 -0.23
C LEU A 140 8.79 -8.14 0.87
N VAL A 141 7.61 -7.53 0.87
CA VAL A 141 6.55 -7.85 1.83
C VAL A 141 6.17 -9.34 1.73
N GLY A 142 6.00 -9.96 2.90
CA GLY A 142 5.74 -11.39 3.05
C GLY A 142 4.42 -11.84 2.43
N ARG A 143 4.22 -13.16 2.45
CA ARG A 143 2.92 -13.77 2.15
C ARG A 143 2.27 -14.23 3.47
N PRO A 144 0.94 -14.19 3.58
CA PRO A 144 -0.03 -13.74 2.57
C PRO A 144 0.00 -12.21 2.36
N PHE A 145 -0.26 -11.78 1.12
CA PHE A 145 -0.32 -10.36 0.75
C PHE A 145 -1.77 -9.96 0.53
N PHE A 146 -2.21 -8.88 1.18
CA PHE A 146 -3.60 -8.43 1.19
C PHE A 146 -3.74 -7.02 0.61
N GLN A 147 -4.85 -6.76 -0.08
CA GLN A 147 -5.32 -5.42 -0.43
C GLN A 147 -6.59 -5.12 0.38
N PHE A 148 -6.45 -4.33 1.44
CA PHE A 148 -7.50 -4.14 2.45
C PHE A 148 -8.65 -3.23 1.96
N TYR A 149 -8.42 -2.43 0.91
CA TYR A 149 -9.40 -1.49 0.37
C TYR A 149 -10.60 -2.16 -0.36
N LYS A 150 -10.41 -3.33 -0.98
CA LYS A 150 -11.46 -3.96 -1.81
C LYS A 150 -12.53 -4.72 -1.01
N GLN A 151 -12.21 -5.17 0.20
CA GLN A 151 -13.09 -6.09 0.91
C GLN A 151 -14.27 -5.39 1.58
N ASN A 152 -14.20 -4.08 1.88
CA ASN A 152 -15.36 -3.36 2.44
C ASN A 152 -16.48 -3.12 1.41
N VAL A 153 -16.17 -3.01 0.11
CA VAL A 153 -17.22 -2.89 -0.93
C VAL A 153 -17.89 -4.25 -1.20
N ALA A 154 -17.10 -5.33 -1.26
CA ALA A 154 -17.62 -6.67 -1.49
C ALA A 154 -18.38 -7.24 -0.28
N ASN A 155 -17.85 -7.07 0.94
CA ASN A 155 -18.51 -7.59 2.15
C ASN A 155 -19.78 -6.81 2.50
N ASN A 156 -19.88 -5.52 2.17
CA ASN A 156 -21.15 -4.78 2.28
C ASN A 156 -22.18 -5.20 1.22
N GLN A 157 -21.77 -5.75 0.08
CA GLN A 157 -22.69 -6.37 -0.87
C GLN A 157 -23.07 -7.79 -0.44
N GLN A 158 -22.15 -8.55 0.15
CA GLN A 158 -22.35 -9.93 0.56
C GLN A 158 -23.16 -10.05 1.86
N SER A 159 -22.95 -9.14 2.83
CA SER A 159 -23.79 -9.04 4.04
C SER A 159 -25.20 -8.55 3.74
N LYS A 160 -25.36 -7.62 2.79
CA LYS A 160 -26.67 -7.19 2.27
C LYS A 160 -27.37 -8.32 1.51
N HIS A 161 -26.66 -9.08 0.68
CA HIS A 161 -27.23 -10.25 0.00
C HIS A 161 -27.56 -11.40 0.96
N HIS A 162 -26.82 -11.62 2.04
CA HIS A 162 -27.16 -12.65 3.02
C HIS A 162 -28.38 -12.23 3.89
N ALA A 163 -28.53 -10.94 4.19
CA ALA A 163 -29.71 -10.40 4.87
C ALA A 163 -30.97 -10.40 3.97
N GLU A 164 -30.83 -10.11 2.67
CA GLU A 164 -31.94 -10.16 1.70
C GLU A 164 -32.30 -11.60 1.25
N GLN A 165 -31.33 -12.52 1.15
CA GLN A 165 -31.60 -13.93 0.81
C GLN A 165 -32.25 -14.72 1.95
N CYS A 166 -32.13 -14.27 3.20
CA CYS A 166 -32.93 -14.80 4.31
C CYS A 166 -34.40 -14.29 4.30
N ALA A 167 -34.72 -13.26 3.52
CA ALA A 167 -36.04 -12.63 3.48
C ALA A 167 -36.90 -13.02 2.27
N VAL A 168 -36.34 -13.65 1.22
CA VAL A 168 -37.09 -13.97 0.00
C VAL A 168 -36.85 -15.42 -0.45
N LYS A 169 -37.61 -16.36 0.12
CA LYS A 169 -37.79 -17.69 -0.48
C LYS A 169 -38.87 -17.63 -1.55
N GLY A 170 -38.48 -17.91 -2.79
CA GLY A 170 -39.37 -18.49 -3.80
C GLY A 170 -39.25 -17.89 -5.20
N ASN A 171 -38.36 -18.42 -6.05
CA ASN A 171 -38.78 -19.22 -7.21
C ASN A 171 -37.61 -19.66 -8.09
N LYS A 172 -37.83 -20.83 -8.72
CA LYS A 172 -36.98 -21.48 -9.73
C LYS A 172 -36.84 -20.62 -10.98
N GLN A 173 -35.64 -20.58 -11.58
CA GLN A 173 -35.51 -20.81 -13.02
C GLN A 173 -34.09 -21.13 -13.51
N LYS A 174 -34.05 -22.09 -14.43
CA LYS A 174 -32.94 -22.52 -15.28
C LYS A 174 -32.62 -21.43 -16.32
N ARG A 175 -31.35 -21.18 -16.62
CA ARG A 175 -30.84 -21.20 -18.01
C ARG A 175 -29.32 -21.08 -18.11
N THR A 176 -28.85 -21.75 -19.15
CA THR A 176 -27.49 -21.98 -19.65
C THR A 176 -26.90 -20.77 -20.37
N THR A 177 -25.61 -20.50 -20.16
CA THR A 177 -24.73 -19.94 -21.21
C THR A 177 -23.27 -20.32 -20.98
N LYS A 178 -22.67 -20.86 -22.04
CA LYS A 178 -21.23 -21.05 -22.26
C LYS A 178 -20.51 -19.69 -22.24
N ASN A 179 -19.34 -19.58 -21.62
CA ASN A 179 -18.22 -18.90 -22.27
C ASN A 179 -16.84 -19.09 -21.61
N SER A 180 -15.86 -19.21 -22.51
CA SER A 180 -14.44 -18.84 -22.44
C SER A 180 -13.59 -19.30 -21.26
N ASN A 181 -12.87 -20.40 -21.50
CA ASN A 181 -11.69 -20.82 -20.75
C ASN A 181 -10.55 -19.79 -20.88
N CYS A 182 -10.36 -18.95 -19.86
CA CYS A 182 -9.03 -18.46 -19.50
C CYS A 182 -8.52 -19.37 -18.38
N VAL A 183 -7.51 -20.17 -18.69
CA VAL A 183 -6.83 -21.04 -17.71
C VAL A 183 -5.98 -20.16 -16.81
N SER A 184 -6.61 -19.53 -15.81
CA SER A 184 -5.91 -19.11 -14.60
C SER A 184 -5.60 -20.37 -13.82
N ARG A 185 -4.31 -20.68 -13.70
CA ARG A 185 -3.79 -21.77 -12.89
C ARG A 185 -4.08 -21.43 -11.41
N GLU A 186 -5.27 -21.80 -10.96
CA GLU A 186 -5.64 -21.88 -9.55
C GLU A 186 -4.71 -22.90 -8.89
N GLN A 187 -3.68 -22.41 -8.22
CA GLN A 187 -2.96 -23.19 -7.23
C GLN A 187 -3.60 -22.88 -5.89
N ASN A 188 -4.26 -23.89 -5.31
CA ASN A 188 -4.79 -23.95 -3.95
C ASN A 188 -4.04 -23.02 -2.99
N SER A 189 -4.61 -21.84 -2.73
CA SER A 189 -4.27 -21.03 -1.58
C SER A 189 -5.05 -21.58 -0.41
N GLU A 190 -4.36 -22.08 0.61
CA GLU A 190 -4.90 -22.06 1.97
C GLU A 190 -5.52 -20.67 2.17
N GLU A 191 -6.81 -20.62 2.54
CA GLU A 191 -7.56 -19.39 2.74
C GLU A 191 -7.02 -18.69 3.99
N GLN A 192 -5.88 -18.04 3.82
CA GLN A 192 -5.13 -17.45 4.91
C GLN A 192 -5.80 -16.11 5.24
N SER A 193 -6.62 -16.14 6.29
CA SER A 193 -7.36 -15.00 6.82
C SER A 193 -6.47 -14.19 7.77
N TYR A 194 -6.60 -12.86 7.77
CA TYR A 194 -5.97 -11.99 8.75
C TYR A 194 -6.89 -11.79 9.97
N PRO A 195 -6.37 -11.35 11.13
CA PRO A 195 -7.19 -11.15 12.32
C PRO A 195 -8.32 -10.14 12.13
N VAL A 196 -9.46 -10.35 12.79
CA VAL A 196 -10.68 -9.54 12.64
C VAL A 196 -10.45 -8.06 12.97
N GLU A 197 -9.49 -7.77 13.85
CA GLU A 197 -9.11 -6.43 14.27
C GLU A 197 -8.33 -5.62 13.22
N VAL A 198 -7.81 -6.25 12.16
CA VAL A 198 -7.00 -5.56 11.15
C VAL A 198 -7.81 -4.48 10.43
N LEU A 199 -9.01 -4.80 9.93
CA LEU A 199 -9.82 -3.82 9.20
C LEU A 199 -10.27 -2.64 10.06
N PRO A 200 -10.83 -2.85 11.28
CA PRO A 200 -11.15 -1.74 12.19
C PRO A 200 -9.93 -0.88 12.52
N THR A 201 -8.77 -1.48 12.74
CA THR A 201 -7.53 -0.76 13.03
C THR A 201 -7.09 0.11 11.86
N LEU A 202 -7.11 -0.42 10.64
CA LEU A 202 -6.76 0.35 9.44
C LEU A 202 -7.74 1.49 9.18
N ALA A 203 -9.04 1.27 9.37
CA ALA A 203 -10.05 2.32 9.24
C ALA A 203 -9.87 3.41 10.32
N ALA A 204 -9.61 3.01 11.57
CA ALA A 204 -9.29 3.94 12.65
C ALA A 204 -8.00 4.72 12.35
N PHE A 205 -6.97 4.07 11.78
CA PHE A 205 -5.74 4.75 11.40
C PHE A 205 -5.97 5.82 10.31
N SER A 206 -6.76 5.53 9.27
CA SER A 206 -7.17 6.55 8.30
C SER A 206 -7.87 7.74 8.98
N HIS A 207 -8.81 7.50 9.89
CA HIS A 207 -9.48 8.57 10.65
C HIS A 207 -8.49 9.33 11.54
N TYR A 208 -7.59 8.63 12.22
CA TYR A 208 -6.54 9.25 13.04
C TYR A 208 -5.66 10.22 12.23
N THR A 209 -5.29 9.85 11.00
CA THR A 209 -4.46 10.71 10.16
C THR A 209 -5.15 12.04 9.83
N TRP A 210 -6.48 12.04 9.66
CA TRP A 210 -7.25 13.29 9.61
C TRP A 210 -7.20 14.05 10.94
N HIS A 211 -7.41 13.33 12.04
CA HIS A 211 -7.45 13.92 13.38
C HIS A 211 -6.17 14.66 13.74
N ALA A 212 -5.02 14.02 13.50
CA ALA A 212 -3.71 14.56 13.79
C ALA A 212 -3.33 15.72 12.86
N THR A 213 -3.73 15.68 11.59
CA THR A 213 -3.21 16.62 10.58
C THR A 213 -4.16 17.74 10.20
N LYS A 214 -5.47 17.49 10.24
CA LYS A 214 -6.55 18.35 9.69
C LYS A 214 -6.34 18.73 8.23
N LYS A 215 -5.52 17.96 7.49
CA LYS A 215 -5.03 18.33 6.16
C LYS A 215 -5.12 17.19 5.16
N PHE A 216 -4.99 15.95 5.63
CA PHE A 216 -5.04 14.80 4.75
C PHE A 216 -5.41 13.52 5.49
N ILE A 217 -5.76 12.49 4.73
CA ILE A 217 -5.91 11.11 5.23
C ILE A 217 -5.00 10.15 4.49
N VAL A 218 -4.60 9.08 5.18
CA VAL A 218 -3.87 7.94 4.59
C VAL A 218 -4.86 6.80 4.35
N THR A 219 -4.89 6.25 3.14
CA THR A 219 -5.81 5.18 2.71
C THR A 219 -5.11 4.15 1.81
N ASN A 220 -5.89 3.24 1.20
CA ASN A 220 -5.44 2.24 0.22
C ASN A 220 -4.33 1.32 0.75
N PHE A 221 -4.56 0.73 1.91
CA PHE A 221 -3.60 -0.15 2.55
C PHE A 221 -3.48 -1.49 1.83
N GLN A 222 -2.25 -1.91 1.61
CA GLN A 222 -1.91 -3.25 1.16
C GLN A 222 -0.60 -3.69 1.81
N GLY A 223 -0.47 -4.99 2.09
CA GLY A 223 0.69 -5.47 2.83
C GLY A 223 0.53 -6.89 3.35
N SER A 224 1.31 -7.22 4.37
CA SER A 224 1.25 -8.51 5.06
C SER A 224 1.13 -8.33 6.55
N PHE A 225 0.38 -9.24 7.18
CA PHE A 225 0.29 -9.35 8.62
C PHE A 225 1.33 -10.36 9.13
N ASN A 226 2.07 -9.99 10.17
CA ASN A 226 2.96 -10.88 10.89
C ASN A 226 2.27 -11.36 12.18
N HIS A 227 1.89 -12.63 12.22
CA HIS A 227 1.20 -13.24 13.37
C HIS A 227 2.06 -13.37 14.62
N GLU A 228 3.39 -13.47 14.48
CA GLU A 228 4.29 -13.64 15.63
C GLU A 228 4.45 -12.34 16.42
N THR A 229 4.48 -11.22 15.70
CA THR A 229 4.66 -9.88 16.31
C THR A 229 3.36 -9.09 16.40
N SER A 230 2.26 -9.64 15.88
CA SER A 230 0.98 -8.93 15.71
C SER A 230 1.18 -7.55 15.08
N SER A 231 1.87 -7.50 13.94
CA SER A 231 2.21 -6.25 13.25
C SER A 231 1.83 -6.29 11.77
N LEU A 232 1.54 -5.12 11.21
CA LEU A 232 1.24 -4.93 9.79
C LEU A 232 2.38 -4.18 9.11
N THR A 233 2.99 -4.81 8.11
CA THR A 233 3.87 -4.11 7.17
C THR A 233 3.06 -3.72 5.94
N LEU A 234 2.91 -2.42 5.73
CA LEU A 234 2.06 -1.84 4.69
C LEU A 234 2.92 -1.09 3.66
N ILE A 235 2.57 -1.22 2.38
CA ILE A 235 3.31 -0.58 1.27
C ILE A 235 2.37 0.15 0.32
N ASN A 236 2.91 1.17 -0.35
CA ASN A 236 2.19 2.04 -1.30
C ASN A 236 0.85 2.57 -0.75
N PRO A 237 0.82 3.20 0.45
CA PRO A 237 -0.38 3.90 0.86
C PRO A 237 -0.71 5.02 -0.13
N THR A 238 -1.97 5.45 -0.12
CA THR A 238 -2.39 6.68 -0.81
C THR A 238 -2.62 7.76 0.24
N ILE A 239 -2.23 9.00 -0.07
CA ILE A 239 -2.65 10.16 0.73
C ILE A 239 -3.68 10.96 -0.07
N HIS A 240 -4.80 11.29 0.56
CA HIS A 240 -5.76 12.25 0.03
C HIS A 240 -5.65 13.55 0.83
N SER A 241 -5.27 14.65 0.19
CA SER A 241 -4.99 15.94 0.84
C SER A 241 -5.91 17.05 0.37
N ILE A 242 -6.14 18.06 1.20
CA ILE A 242 -6.98 19.22 0.83
C ILE A 242 -6.45 19.90 -0.44
N ASP A 243 -5.12 19.99 -0.59
CA ASP A 243 -4.44 20.65 -1.71
C ASP A 243 -4.02 19.69 -2.84
N GLN A 244 -4.41 18.42 -2.78
CA GLN A 244 -4.18 17.39 -3.79
C GLN A 244 -2.71 17.24 -4.24
N ARG A 245 -1.77 17.36 -3.29
CA ARG A 245 -0.33 17.45 -3.61
C ARG A 245 0.41 16.11 -3.64
N TYR A 246 -0.24 14.99 -3.27
CA TYR A 246 0.44 13.69 -3.13
C TYR A 246 0.35 12.79 -4.37
N GLY A 247 0.33 13.40 -5.56
CA GLY A 247 0.44 12.71 -6.85
C GLY A 247 -0.91 12.26 -7.43
N GLU A 248 -0.85 11.47 -8.50
CA GLU A 248 -2.03 11.14 -9.33
C GLU A 248 -3.13 10.34 -8.58
N THR A 249 -2.77 9.63 -7.51
CA THR A 249 -3.72 8.87 -6.69
C THR A 249 -4.36 9.71 -5.59
N ASP A 250 -3.87 10.93 -5.35
CA ASP A 250 -4.49 11.89 -4.45
C ASP A 250 -5.78 12.42 -5.09
N ARG A 251 -6.93 12.01 -4.56
CA ARG A 251 -8.27 12.44 -5.02
C ARG A 251 -8.74 13.72 -4.33
N GLY A 252 -7.87 14.41 -3.60
CA GLY A 252 -8.18 15.67 -2.95
C GLY A 252 -9.24 15.53 -1.85
N LEU A 253 -10.06 16.57 -1.70
CA LEU A 253 -11.26 16.57 -0.86
C LEU A 253 -12.23 15.43 -1.20
N ALA A 254 -12.39 15.08 -2.47
CA ALA A 254 -13.29 14.01 -2.87
C ALA A 254 -12.85 12.64 -2.29
N GLY A 255 -11.54 12.39 -2.17
CA GLY A 255 -11.03 11.18 -1.52
C GLY A 255 -11.24 11.18 0.01
N ILE A 256 -11.13 12.36 0.64
CA ILE A 256 -11.40 12.54 2.07
C ILE A 256 -12.89 12.31 2.36
N GLU A 257 -13.77 12.93 1.57
CA GLU A 257 -15.23 12.79 1.69
C GLU A 257 -15.69 11.35 1.44
N ASP A 258 -15.16 10.69 0.41
CA ASP A 258 -15.46 9.29 0.10
C ASP A 258 -15.11 8.37 1.29
N PHE A 259 -13.97 8.60 1.94
CA PHE A 259 -13.65 7.86 3.17
C PHE A 259 -14.66 8.13 4.29
N PHE A 260 -14.91 9.40 4.64
CA PHE A 260 -15.76 9.74 5.78
C PHE A 260 -17.23 9.39 5.59
N ASN A 261 -17.74 9.44 4.36
CA ASN A 261 -19.11 9.02 4.02
C ASN A 261 -19.35 7.51 4.23
N ASN A 262 -18.27 6.72 4.18
CA ASN A 262 -18.32 5.26 4.33
C ASN A 262 -17.68 4.78 5.65
N HIS A 263 -17.16 5.69 6.48
CA HIS A 263 -16.48 5.35 7.72
C HIS A 263 -17.44 5.33 8.90
N GLU A 264 -17.58 4.16 9.52
CA GLU A 264 -18.23 4.02 10.82
C GLU A 264 -17.15 4.02 11.91
N CYS A 265 -17.21 5.00 12.82
CA CYS A 265 -16.25 5.08 13.91
C CYS A 265 -16.33 3.82 14.79
N TYR A 266 -15.20 3.16 14.98
CA TYR A 266 -15.10 1.99 15.84
C TYR A 266 -15.13 2.42 17.32
N LYS A 267 -16.09 1.88 18.08
CA LYS A 267 -16.28 2.18 19.50
C LYS A 267 -15.01 1.82 20.29
N GLY A 268 -14.42 2.80 20.96
CA GLY A 268 -13.22 2.62 21.79
C GLY A 268 -11.89 2.89 21.09
N LEU A 269 -11.87 3.16 19.78
CA LEU A 269 -10.66 3.64 19.07
C LEU A 269 -10.82 5.11 18.63
N CYS A 270 -11.75 5.37 17.72
CA CYS A 270 -11.83 6.67 17.04
C CYS A 270 -13.06 7.51 17.36
N SER A 271 -13.95 7.02 18.23
CA SER A 271 -15.22 7.68 18.54
C SER A 271 -15.08 9.07 19.17
N THR A 272 -13.94 9.39 19.77
CA THR A 272 -13.64 10.69 20.40
C THR A 272 -12.88 11.64 19.48
N TRP A 273 -12.44 11.19 18.29
CA TRP A 273 -11.71 12.01 17.36
C TRP A 273 -12.65 12.88 16.52
N CYS A 274 -12.13 14.03 16.09
CA CYS A 274 -12.88 14.95 15.24
C CYS A 274 -13.38 14.25 13.97
N LYS A 275 -14.62 14.53 13.59
CA LYS A 275 -15.15 14.11 12.30
C LYS A 275 -14.72 15.13 11.23
N TYR A 276 -14.81 14.72 9.96
CA TYR A 276 -14.73 15.67 8.87
C TYR A 276 -15.98 16.53 8.89
N GLU A 277 -15.81 17.82 9.20
CA GLU A 277 -16.87 18.82 9.07
C GLU A 277 -16.81 19.34 7.63
N THR A 278 -17.83 19.00 6.84
CA THR A 278 -18.02 19.65 5.54
C THR A 278 -18.19 21.14 5.79
N GLN A 279 -17.31 21.98 5.24
CA GLN A 279 -17.62 23.41 5.15
C GLN A 279 -18.94 23.55 4.40
N ASP A 280 -19.89 24.29 4.95
CA ASP A 280 -21.10 24.58 4.19
C ASP A 280 -20.72 25.39 2.92
N PRO A 281 -21.56 25.40 1.87
CA PRO A 281 -21.30 26.15 0.65
C PRO A 281 -21.11 27.67 0.85
N ASN A 282 -21.45 28.19 2.03
CA ASN A 282 -21.36 29.60 2.41
C ASN A 282 -20.09 29.90 3.25
N GLY A 283 -19.22 28.92 3.47
CA GLY A 283 -18.00 29.08 4.27
C GLY A 283 -18.24 29.12 5.78
N ASN A 284 -19.45 28.76 6.24
CA ASN A 284 -19.73 28.63 7.67
C ASN A 284 -19.35 27.22 8.14
N PHE A 285 -18.56 27.16 9.20
CA PHE A 285 -18.35 25.91 9.94
C PHE A 285 -19.68 25.54 10.60
N SER A 286 -20.27 24.41 10.20
CA SER A 286 -21.41 23.85 10.91
C SER A 286 -21.00 23.53 12.34
N GLU A 287 -21.73 24.02 13.34
CA GLU A 287 -21.43 23.76 14.75
C GLU A 287 -21.30 22.24 15.01
N PRO A 288 -20.33 21.82 15.84
CA PRO A 288 -20.13 20.41 16.14
C PRO A 288 -21.43 19.84 16.73
N VAL A 289 -21.98 18.82 16.07
CA VAL A 289 -23.13 18.07 16.58
C VAL A 289 -22.66 17.32 17.82
N THR A 290 -22.78 17.95 18.99
CA THR A 290 -22.65 17.28 20.27
C THR A 290 -23.78 16.28 20.39
N SER A 291 -23.47 15.00 20.16
CA SER A 291 -24.39 13.90 20.43
C SER A 291 -24.56 13.73 21.94
N LEU A 292 -25.42 14.54 22.54
CA LEU A 292 -26.05 14.27 23.83
C LEU A 292 -27.54 14.20 23.56
N ASN A 293 -28.04 12.96 23.45
CA ASN A 293 -29.39 12.53 23.81
C ASN A 293 -29.50 11.03 23.50
N GLN A 294 -29.19 10.18 24.48
CA GLN A 294 -29.84 8.88 24.60
C GLN A 294 -30.89 9.01 25.72
N PRO A 295 -32.14 8.59 25.49
CA PRO A 295 -33.12 8.46 26.56
C PRO A 295 -32.79 7.24 27.44
N ASP A 296 -33.14 7.36 28.72
CA ASP A 296 -33.01 6.34 29.78
C ASP A 296 -33.66 4.98 29.45
#